data_AF-A0A948MI95-F1
#
_entry.id   AF-A0A948MI95-F1
#
_cell.length_a   1.000
_cell.length_b   1.000
_cell.length_c   1.000
_cell.angle_alpha   90.00
_cell.angle_beta   90.00
_cell.angle_gamma   90.00
#
_symmetry.space_group_name_H-M   'P 1'
#
loop_
_entity.id
_entity.type
_entity.pdbx_description
1 polymer ?
#
loop_
_entity_poly.entity_id
_entity_poly.type
_entity_poly.pdbx_seq_one_letter_code
_entity_poly.pdbx_strand_id
1 'polypeptide(L)' 'MTTPERRHDPNPAELRTGLTAEQRQAVETLEHFGWQLRFVRRPLFRDPIPVLFDRSGERYVVLQPDGTLDESQTLKLRD' A
#
# COMPACT_ATOMS: atom_id res chain seq x y z
N MET A 1 33.12 3.08 7.34
CA MET A 1 32.23 4.15 6.86
C MET A 1 30.80 3.70 7.13
N THR A 2 30.14 4.26 8.14
CA THR A 2 28.76 3.91 8.49
C THR A 2 27.82 4.71 7.59
N THR A 3 27.28 4.09 6.55
CA THR A 3 26.23 4.67 5.73
C THR A 3 25.02 4.95 6.63
N PRO A 4 24.52 6.19 6.75
CA PRO A 4 23.29 6.43 7.47
C PRO A 4 22.16 5.79 6.67
N GLU A 5 21.55 4.74 7.22
CA GLU A 5 20.27 4.21 6.74
C GLU A 5 19.25 5.35 6.76
N ARG A 6 18.97 5.92 5.58
CA ARG A 6 17.86 6.85 5.38
C ARG A 6 16.57 6.06 5.55
N ARG A 7 16.00 6.09 6.76
CA ARG A 7 14.55 5.92 6.93
C ARG A 7 13.88 7.16 6.35
N HIS A 8 13.84 7.23 5.02
CA HIS A 8 13.04 8.23 4.33
C HIS A 8 11.63 7.67 4.31
N ASP A 9 10.66 8.34 4.94
CA ASP A 9 9.26 8.06 4.63
C ASP A 9 9.11 8.21 3.12
N PRO A 10 8.70 7.16 2.39
CA PRO A 10 8.67 7.17 0.94
C PRO A 10 7.69 8.26 0.50
N ASN A 11 8.11 9.10 -0.45
CA ASN A 11 7.24 10.15 -0.95
C ASN A 11 5.99 9.48 -1.57
N PRO A 12 4.76 9.91 -1.26
CA PRO A 12 3.54 9.32 -1.82
C PRO A 12 3.55 9.17 -3.35
N ALA A 13 4.21 10.07 -4.08
CA ALA A 13 4.38 9.97 -5.53
C ALA A 13 5.27 8.78 -5.95
N GLU A 14 6.32 8.47 -5.19
CA GLU A 14 7.23 7.35 -5.46
C GLU A 14 6.58 5.99 -5.21
N LEU A 15 5.69 5.92 -4.22
CA LEU A 15 4.88 4.72 -3.95
C LEU A 15 3.95 4.40 -5.12
N ARG A 16 3.34 5.43 -5.73
CA ARG A 16 2.44 5.27 -6.88
C ARG A 16 3.16 4.93 -8.19
N THR A 17 4.48 5.01 -8.21
CA THR A 17 5.27 4.70 -9.41
C THR A 17 5.19 3.20 -9.72
N GLY A 18 4.84 2.87 -10.96
CA GLY A 18 4.71 1.51 -11.46
C GLY A 18 3.36 0.83 -11.18
N LEU A 19 2.46 1.48 -10.44
CA LEU A 19 1.11 0.95 -10.22
C LEU A 19 0.33 0.91 -11.54
N THR A 20 -0.48 -0.14 -11.70
CA THR A 20 -1.43 -0.26 -12.81
C THR A 20 -2.51 0.83 -12.72
N ALA A 21 -3.26 1.02 -13.80
CA ALA A 21 -4.34 2.01 -13.81
C ALA A 21 -5.42 1.66 -12.79
N GLU A 22 -5.82 0.39 -12.73
CA GLU A 22 -6.81 -0.09 -11.76
C GLU A 22 -6.32 0.09 -10.31
N GLN A 23 -5.06 -0.25 -10.02
CA GLN A 23 -4.48 -0.04 -8.70
C GLN A 23 -4.47 1.43 -8.30
N ARG A 24 -4.15 2.33 -9.22
CA ARG A 24 -4.15 3.77 -8.94
C ARG A 24 -5.54 4.27 -8.58
N GLN A 25 -6.56 3.90 -9.36
CA GLN A 25 -7.93 4.27 -9.06
C GLN A 25 -8.41 3.71 -7.72
N ALA A 26 -8.04 2.47 -7.39
CA ALA A 26 -8.38 1.87 -6.11
C ALA A 26 -7.67 2.57 -4.93
N VAL A 27 -6.39 2.93 -5.09
CA VAL A 27 -5.67 3.74 -4.09
C VAL A 27 -6.36 5.08 -3.86
N GLU A 28 -6.67 5.83 -4.94
CA GLU A 28 -7.33 7.13 -4.84
C GLU A 28 -8.69 7.01 -4.14
N THR A 29 -9.47 5.98 -4.50
CA THR A 29 -10.77 5.69 -3.88
C THR A 29 -10.62 5.41 -2.38
N LEU A 30 -9.67 4.55 -2.00
CA LEU A 30 -9.43 4.22 -0.59
C LEU A 30 -8.91 5.41 0.22
N GLU A 31 -8.07 6.27 -0.37
CA GLU A 31 -7.60 7.50 0.27
C GLU A 31 -8.76 8.46 0.58
N HIS A 32 -9.79 8.52 -0.27
CA HIS A 32 -11.01 9.27 0.04
C HIS A 32 -11.78 8.72 1.26
N PHE A 33 -11.69 7.41 1.51
CA PHE A 33 -12.24 6.76 2.70
C PHE A 33 -11.32 6.84 3.93
N GLY A 34 -10.20 7.56 3.84
CA GLY A 34 -9.26 7.76 4.94
C GLY A 34 -8.23 6.66 5.11
N TRP A 35 -8.08 5.77 4.13
CA TRP A 35 -6.96 4.83 4.08
C TRP A 35 -5.70 5.53 3.60
N GLN A 36 -4.54 4.96 3.92
CA GLN A 36 -3.24 5.52 3.57
C GLN A 36 -2.35 4.47 2.93
N LEU A 37 -1.84 4.77 1.74
CA LEU A 37 -0.82 3.95 1.08
C LEU A 37 0.50 4.07 1.85
N ARG A 38 0.87 3.00 2.57
CA ARG A 38 2.05 3.04 3.44
C ARG A 38 3.31 2.54 2.74
N PHE A 39 3.18 1.52 1.93
CA PHE A 39 4.28 1.00 1.10
C PHE A 39 3.73 0.14 -0.05
N VAL A 40 4.60 -0.14 -1.02
CA VAL A 40 4.31 -1.02 -2.16
C VAL A 40 5.36 -2.12 -2.19
N ARG A 41 4.93 -3.37 -2.16
CA ARG A 41 5.85 -4.50 -2.33
C ARG A 41 6.11 -4.66 -3.82
N ARG A 42 7.38 -4.78 -4.21
CA ARG A 42 7.81 -4.96 -5.60
C ARG A 42 8.60 -6.25 -5.73
N PRO A 43 7.93 -7.41 -5.90
CA PRO A 43 8.62 -8.67 -6.14
C PRO A 43 9.34 -8.62 -7.49
N LEU A 44 10.48 -9.28 -7.61
CA LEU A 44 11.15 -9.42 -8.90
C LEU A 44 10.21 -10.17 -9.88
N PHE A 45 10.03 -9.60 -11.07
CA PHE A 45 9.21 -10.17 -12.16
C PHE A 45 7.70 -10.30 -11.86
N ARG A 46 7.16 -9.54 -10.90
CA ARG A 46 5.71 -9.47 -10.65
C ARG A 46 5.25 -8.02 -10.56
N ASP A 47 3.95 -7.82 -10.75
CA ASP A 47 3.33 -6.52 -10.55
C ASP A 47 3.53 -5.99 -9.12
N PRO A 48 3.61 -4.66 -8.96
CA PRO A 48 3.65 -4.06 -7.63
C PRO A 48 2.38 -4.40 -6.86
N ILE A 49 2.54 -4.55 -5.54
CA ILE A 49 1.46 -4.91 -4.63
C ILE A 49 1.33 -3.77 -3.61
N PRO A 50 0.40 -2.82 -3.83
CA PRO A 50 0.13 -1.75 -2.89
C PRO A 50 -0.46 -2.30 -1.59
N VAL A 51 -0.01 -1.75 -0.47
CA VAL A 51 -0.55 -2.05 0.86
C VAL A 51 -1.03 -0.74 1.50
N LEU A 52 -2.32 -0.67 1.76
CA LEU A 52 -2.96 0.48 2.40
C LEU A 52 -3.40 0.10 3.81
N PHE A 53 -3.30 1.06 4.72
CA PHE A 53 -3.73 0.92 6.10
C PHE A 53 -4.93 1.83 6.35
N ASP A 54 -5.83 1.40 7.23
CA ASP A 54 -6.92 2.26 7.66
C ASP A 54 -6.39 3.39 8.55
N ARG A 55 -7.27 4.34 8.92
CA ARG A 55 -6.90 5.49 9.72
C ARG A 55 -6.37 5.13 11.11
N SER A 56 -6.82 4.03 11.73
CA SER A 56 -6.29 3.55 13.01
C SER A 56 -5.02 2.72 12.86
N GLY A 57 -4.74 2.21 11.65
CA GLY A 57 -3.62 1.33 11.36
C GLY A 57 -3.83 -0.11 11.84
N GLU A 58 -5.03 -0.46 12.27
CA GLU A 58 -5.41 -1.78 12.76
C GLU A 58 -5.74 -2.73 11.61
N ARG A 59 -6.21 -2.18 10.49
CA ARG A 59 -6.56 -2.91 9.28
C ARG A 59 -5.66 -2.51 8.15
N TYR A 60 -5.35 -3.48 7.31
CA TYR A 60 -4.69 -3.24 6.04
C TYR A 60 -5.37 -4.02 4.93
N VAL A 61 -5.29 -3.46 3.73
CA VAL A 61 -5.78 -4.08 2.50
C VAL A 61 -4.64 -4.15 1.51
N VAL A 62 -4.64 -5.23 0.73
CA VAL A 62 -3.67 -5.45 -0.33
C VAL A 62 -4.37 -5.31 -1.66
N LEU A 63 -3.83 -4.49 -2.56
CA LEU A 63 -4.34 -4.36 -3.91
C LEU A 63 -3.69 -5.39 -4.84
N GLN A 64 -4.53 -6.13 -5.55
CA GLN A 64 -4.12 -7.01 -6.62
C GLN A 64 -3.86 -6.23 -7.93
N PRO A 65 -3.24 -6.84 -8.96
CA PRO A 65 -2.93 -6.14 -10.21
C PRO A 65 -4.14 -5.59 -10.96
N ASP A 66 -5.28 -6.27 -10.83
CA ASP A 66 -6.58 -5.92 -11.41
C ASP A 66 -7.35 -4.88 -10.58
N GLY A 67 -6.73 -4.35 -9.52
CA GLY A 67 -7.35 -3.37 -8.62
C GLY A 67 -8.33 -3.97 -7.61
N THR A 68 -8.48 -5.30 -7.57
CA THR A 68 -9.29 -5.94 -6.53
C THR A 68 -8.61 -5.88 -5.17
N LEU A 69 -9.43 -5.81 -4.12
CA LEU A 69 -8.98 -5.77 -2.74
C LEU A 69 -8.90 -7.18 -2.19
N ASP A 70 -7.72 -7.57 -1.73
CA ASP A 70 -7.57 -8.74 -0.87
C ASP A 70 -7.74 -8.31 0.59
N GLU A 71 -8.96 -8.52 1.10
CA GLU A 71 -9.33 -8.26 2.50
C GLU A 71 -9.08 -9.47 3.41
N SER A 72 -8.53 -10.56 2.86
CA SER A 72 -8.32 -11.84 3.58
C SER A 72 -7.42 -11.70 4.81
N GLN A 73 -6.65 -10.61 4.87
CA GLN A 73 -5.69 -10.31 5.92
C GLN A 73 -6.19 -9.26 6.93
N THR A 74 -7.50 -9.08 7.05
CA THR A 74 -8.07 -8.25 8.12
C THR A 74 -7.75 -8.88 9.48
N LEU A 75 -6.61 -8.50 10.06
CA LEU A 75 -6.23 -8.89 11.41
C LEU A 75 -7.28 -8.28 12.36
N LYS A 76 -8.20 -9.10 12.89
CA LYS A 76 -9.02 -8.67 14.02
C LYS A 76 -8.10 -8.55 15.24
N LEU A 77 -7.53 -7.37 15.45
CA LEU A 77 -6.96 -7.01 16.73
C LEU A 77 -8.12 -7.06 17.75
N ARG A 78 -8.07 -7.98 18.69
CA ARG A 78 -9.11 -8.20 19.70
C ARG A 78 -8.72 -7.42 20.96
N ASP A 79 -9.70 -6.71 21.53
CA ASP A 79 -9.65 -5.87 22.74
C ASP A 79 -8.93 -6.53 23.93
#